data_AF-A0A1J3HVL5-F1
#
_entry.id   AF-A0A1J3HVL5-F1
#
_cell.length_a   1.000
_cell.length_b   1.000
_cell.length_c   1.000
_cell.angle_alpha   90.00
_cell.angle_beta   90.00
_cell.angle_gamma   90.00
#
_symmetry.space_group_name_H-M   'P 1'
#
loop_
_entity.id
_entity.type
_entity.pdbx_description
1 polymer ?
#
loop_
_entity_poly.entity_id
_entity_poly.type
_entity_poly.pdbx_seq_one_letter_code
_entity_poly.pdbx_strand_id
1 'polypeptide(L)' 'WMAPEVIEMSGVCAASDIWSVGCTVIELLTCVPPYYDLQPMPALFRIVQDDSPPIPDSLSPDITDFLRQCFKKDSR' A
#
# COMPACT_ATOMS: atom_id res chain seq x y z
N TRP A 1 -3.16 -7.50 0.17
CA TRP A 1 -3.85 -6.19 0.19
C TRP A 1 -4.19 -5.80 -1.25
N MET A 2 -5.37 -5.27 -1.56
CA MET A 2 -5.68 -4.94 -2.96
C MET A 2 -4.85 -3.75 -3.44
N ALA A 3 -4.14 -3.92 -4.56
CA ALA A 3 -3.42 -2.84 -5.22
C ALA A 3 -4.39 -1.95 -6.03
N PRO A 4 -4.02 -0.69 -6.35
CA PRO A 4 -4.87 0.25 -7.07
C PRO A 4 -5.44 -0.33 -8.38
N GLU A 5 -4.58 -0.93 -9.20
CA GLU A 5 -4.93 -1.52 -10.49
C GLU A 5 -5.87 -2.73 -10.37
N VAL A 6 -5.83 -3.43 -9.23
CA VAL A 6 -6.74 -4.54 -8.92
C VAL A 6 -8.13 -4.01 -8.57
N ILE A 7 -8.20 -2.91 -7.82
CA ILE A 7 -9.46 -2.24 -7.47
C ILE A 7 -10.11 -1.64 -8.72
N GLU A 8 -9.31 -1.02 -9.58
CA GLU A 8 -9.77 -0.42 -10.84
C GLU A 8 -10.08 -1.44 -11.94
N MET A 9 -9.88 -2.74 -11.68
CA MET A 9 -10.06 -3.83 -12.65
C MET A 9 -9.19 -3.68 -13.91
N SER A 10 -8.05 -3.01 -13.78
CA SER A 10 -7.08 -2.76 -14.85
C SER A 10 -6.13 -3.95 -15.07
N GLY A 11 -6.12 -4.92 -14.16
CA GLY A 11 -5.36 -6.16 -14.26
C GLY A 11 -4.65 -6.50 -12.96
N VAL A 12 -4.06 -7.70 -12.90
CA VAL A 12 -3.20 -8.14 -11.81
C VAL A 12 -1.82 -8.44 -12.39
N CYS A 13 -0.77 -7.96 -11.73
CA CYS A 13 0.61 -8.21 -12.12
C CYS A 13 1.50 -8.43 -10.90
N ALA A 14 2.79 -8.70 -11.13
CA ALA A 14 3.74 -8.87 -10.04
C ALA A 14 3.87 -7.61 -9.15
N ALA A 15 3.63 -6.41 -9.69
CA ALA A 15 3.61 -5.18 -8.90
C ALA A 15 2.43 -5.16 -7.90
N SER A 16 1.31 -5.79 -8.24
CA SER A 16 0.16 -5.94 -7.31
C SER A 16 0.52 -6.79 -6.08
N ASP A 17 1.34 -7.83 -6.27
CA ASP A 17 1.85 -8.65 -5.18
C ASP A 17 2.86 -7.88 -4.32
N ILE A 18 3.75 -7.10 -4.95
CA ILE A 18 4.71 -6.23 -4.25
C ILE A 18 3.98 -5.18 -3.39
N TRP A 19 2.93 -4.57 -3.93
CA TRP A 19 2.05 -3.67 -3.17
C TRP A 19 1.45 -4.38 -1.96
N SER A 20 0.97 -5.61 -2.15
CA SER A 20 0.44 -6.43 -1.06
C SER A 20 1.46 -6.65 0.05
N VAL A 21 2.71 -6.94 -0.31
CA VAL A 21 3.81 -7.11 0.65
C VAL A 21 4.06 -5.82 1.42
N GLY A 22 4.14 -4.67 0.74
CA GLY A 22 4.34 -3.38 1.40
C GLY A 22 3.25 -3.08 2.44
N CYS A 23 1.98 -3.32 2.09
CA CYS A 23 0.86 -3.14 3.02
C CYS A 23 0.94 -4.10 4.22
N THR A 24 1.30 -5.37 3.99
CA THR A 24 1.51 -6.34 5.08
C THR A 24 2.65 -5.91 6.00
N VAL A 25 3.73 -5.34 5.46
CA VAL A 25 4.83 -4.82 6.29
C VAL A 25 4.37 -3.65 7.16
N ILE A 26 3.56 -2.72 6.62
CA ILE A 26 2.94 -1.67 7.44
C ILE A 26 2.12 -2.31 8.57
N GLU A 27 1.24 -3.25 8.25
CA GLU A 27 0.39 -3.92 9.23
C GLU A 27 1.18 -4.63 10.34
N LEU A 28 2.30 -5.27 10.00
CA LEU A 28 3.18 -5.90 10.98
C LEU A 28 3.91 -4.88 11.87
N LEU A 29 4.25 -3.71 11.35
CA LEU A 29 4.96 -2.66 12.09
C LEU A 29 4.03 -1.86 13.02
N THR A 30 2.77 -1.67 12.62
CA THR A 30 1.80 -0.85 13.35
C THR A 30 0.78 -1.68 14.14
N CYS A 31 0.75 -3.00 13.92
CA CYS A 31 -0.28 -3.92 14.40
C CYS A 31 -1.70 -3.61 13.90
N VAL A 32 -1.84 -2.72 12.91
CA VAL A 32 -3.13 -2.35 12.33
C VAL A 32 -3.00 -2.21 10.81
N PRO A 33 -4.05 -2.58 10.05
CA PRO A 33 -4.01 -2.47 8.61
C PRO A 33 -3.82 -1.02 8.13
N PRO A 34 -3.26 -0.79 6.92
CA PRO A 34 -3.29 0.54 6.32
C PRO A 34 -4.72 1.05 6.22
N TYR A 35 -4.92 2.34 6.51
CA TYR A 35 -6.25 2.99 6.53
C TYR A 35 -7.25 2.38 7.53
N TYR A 36 -6.77 1.77 8.62
CA TYR A 36 -7.58 1.15 9.69
C TYR A 36 -8.76 2.01 10.18
N ASP A 37 -8.60 3.34 10.24
CA ASP A 37 -9.63 4.26 10.75
C ASP A 37 -10.77 4.51 9.74
N LEU A 38 -10.64 4.04 8.50
CA LEU A 38 -11.62 4.25 7.44
C LEU A 38 -12.56 3.05 7.32
N GLN A 39 -13.82 3.33 6.95
CA GLN A 39 -14.74 2.30 6.50
C GLN A 39 -14.24 1.68 5.18
N PRO A 40 -14.65 0.44 4.84
CA PRO A 40 -14.09 -0.28 3.68
C PRO A 40 -14.16 0.49 2.35
N MET A 41 -15.30 1.13 2.04
CA MET A 41 -15.47 1.87 0.78
C MET A 41 -14.55 3.11 0.70
N PRO A 42 -14.51 4.00 1.71
CA PRO A 42 -13.52 5.09 1.74
C PRO A 42 -12.06 4.62 1.66
N ALA A 43 -11.71 3.49 2.30
CA ALA A 43 -10.36 2.94 2.23
C ALA A 43 -9.96 2.54 0.80
N LEU A 44 -10.85 1.87 0.07
CA LEU A 44 -10.61 1.52 -1.34
C LEU A 44 -10.39 2.76 -2.21
N PHE A 45 -11.15 3.83 -1.96
CA PHE A 45 -10.99 5.09 -2.69
C PHE A 45 -9.62 5.73 -2.42
N ARG A 46 -9.16 5.73 -1.15
CA ARG A 46 -7.83 6.23 -0.80
C ARG A 46 -6.71 5.39 -1.40
N ILE A 47 -6.86 4.06 -1.46
CA ILE A 47 -5.86 3.19 -2.11
C ILE A 47 -5.64 3.61 -3.58
N VAL A 48 -6.71 3.93 -4.31
CA VAL A 48 -6.62 4.37 -5.71
C VAL A 48 -6.04 5.78 -5.82
N GLN A 49 -6.50 6.72 -4.98
CA GLN A 49 -6.17 8.14 -5.09
C GLN A 49 -4.81 8.52 -4.49
N ASP A 50 -4.52 8.08 -3.27
CA ASP A 50 -3.31 8.48 -2.54
C ASP A 50 -2.08 7.87 -3.21
N ASP A 51 -0.96 8.58 -3.29
CA ASP A 51 0.25 8.11 -3.95
C ASP A 51 0.77 6.79 -3.35
N SER A 52 0.61 6.61 -2.04
CA SER A 52 0.94 5.39 -1.30
C SER A 52 0.10 5.29 -0.02
N PRO A 53 -0.03 4.09 0.58
CA PRO A 53 -0.56 3.95 1.93
C PRO A 53 0.25 4.76 2.95
N PRO A 54 -0.34 5.19 4.08
CA PRO A 54 0.35 5.99 5.07
C PRO A 54 1.55 5.23 5.67
N ILE A 55 2.75 5.77 5.45
CA ILE A 55 4.01 5.23 5.99
C ILE A 55 4.29 5.89 7.36
N PRO A 56 4.55 5.11 8.42
CA PRO A 56 4.89 5.66 9.74
C PRO A 56 6.19 6.49 9.72
N ASP A 57 6.20 7.63 10.42
CA ASP A 57 7.33 8.59 10.40
C ASP A 57 8.59 8.11 11.14
N SER A 58 8.46 7.14 12.05
CA SER A 58 9.54 6.70 12.95
C SER A 58 10.23 5.40 12.51
N LEU A 59 10.26 5.11 11.21
CA LEU A 59 10.91 3.93 10.65
C LEU A 59 12.37 4.19 10.30
N SER A 60 13.17 3.12 10.18
CA SER A 60 14.52 3.24 9.67
C SER A 60 14.49 3.72 8.20
N PRO A 61 15.57 4.38 7.72
CA PRO A 61 15.68 4.78 6.33
C PRO A 61 15.50 3.60 5.36
N ASP A 62 16.06 2.43 5.69
CA ASP A 62 16.00 1.24 4.85
C ASP A 62 14.58 0.70 4.68
N ILE A 63 13.80 0.63 5.77
CA ILE A 63 12.41 0.18 5.70
C ILE A 63 11.55 1.22 4.97
N THR A 64 11.81 2.50 5.21
CA THR A 64 11.09 3.59 4.54
C THR A 64 11.31 3.54 3.03
N ASP A 65 12.55 3.33 2.60
CA ASP A 65 12.88 3.17 1.18
C ASP A 65 12.24 1.91 0.59
N PHE A 66 12.33 0.77 1.28
CA PHE A 66 11.67 -0.47 0.87
C PHE A 66 10.16 -0.29 0.65
N LEU A 67 9.46 0.37 1.59
CA LEU A 67 8.02 0.66 1.47
C LEU A 67 7.73 1.57 0.28
N ARG A 68 8.53 2.63 0.07
CA ARG A 68 8.40 3.51 -1.10
C ARG A 68 8.58 2.77 -2.41
N GLN A 69 9.49 1.79 -2.46
CA GLN A 69 9.66 0.94 -3.63
C GLN A 69 8.45 0.02 -3.83
N CYS A 70 7.83 -0.49 -2.75
CA CYS A 70 6.64 -1.32 -2.85
C CYS A 70 5.40 -0.58 -3.41
N PHE A 71 5.30 0.72 -3.17
CA PHE A 71 4.12 1.52 -3.52
C PHE A 71 4.26 2.38 -4.78
N LYS A 72 5.23 2.06 -5.65
CA LYS A 72 5.32 2.70 -6.97
C LYS A 72 4.14 2.25 -7.83
N LYS A 73 3.24 3.18 -8.18
CA LYS A 73 2.08 2.91 -9.05
C LYS A 73 2.46 2.62 -10.50
N ASP A 74 3.61 3.09 -10.96
CA ASP A 74 4.12 2.80 -12.30
C ASP A 74 5.16 1.67 -12.20
N SER A 75 4.86 0.54 -12.85
CA SER A 75 5.69 -0.66 -12.84
C SER A 75 6.70 -0.71 -14.00
N ARG A 76 7.00 0.44 -14.61
CA ARG A 76 8.00 0.59 -15.70
C ARG A 76 9.35 1.10 -15.23
#